data_AF-A0A3N6MUW1-F1
#
_entry.id   AF-A0A3N6MUW1-F1
#
_cell.length_a   1.000
_cell.length_b   1.000
_cell.length_c   1.000
_cell.angle_alpha   90.00
_cell.angle_beta   90.00
_cell.angle_gamma   90.00
#
_symmetry.space_group_name_H-M   'P 1'
#
loop_
_entity.id
_entity.type
_entity.pdbx_description
1 polymer ?
#
loop_
_entity_poly.entity_id
_entity_poly.type
_entity_poly.pdbx_seq_one_letter_code
_entity_poly.pdbx_strand_id
1 'polypeptide(L)' 'MQSRERVQPERVEPVPDELESAQAKLVYIYLEVADGATVDELSRALTMKKIDVLSVLNSLIADGFVEKTDAAYVVGS' A
#
# COMPACT_ATOMS: atom_id res chain seq x y z
N MET A 1 26.74 -27.59 -12.29
CA MET A 1 26.00 -26.36 -12.67
C MET A 1 24.56 -26.57 -12.20
N GLN A 2 24.23 -26.23 -10.95
CA GLN A 2 22.85 -26.32 -10.47
C GLN A 2 22.12 -25.01 -10.75
N SER A 3 20.91 -25.20 -11.25
CA SER A 3 19.99 -24.22 -11.79
C SER A 3 19.76 -23.06 -10.84
N ARG A 4 19.94 -21.85 -11.37
CA ARG A 4 19.67 -20.57 -10.73
C ARG A 4 18.20 -20.56 -10.28
N GLU A 5 17.98 -20.69 -8.98
CA GLU A 5 16.68 -20.46 -8.35
C GLU A 5 16.25 -19.04 -8.75
N ARG A 6 15.31 -18.95 -9.69
CA ARG A 6 14.71 -17.68 -10.03
C ARG A 6 13.87 -17.31 -8.82
N VAL A 7 14.37 -16.38 -8.01
CA VAL A 7 13.52 -15.62 -7.09
C VAL A 7 12.36 -15.12 -7.94
N GLN A 8 11.18 -15.72 -7.76
CA GLN A 8 9.98 -15.21 -8.40
C GLN A 8 9.82 -13.81 -7.84
N PRO A 9 9.72 -12.75 -8.68
CA PRO A 9 9.37 -11.45 -8.14
C PRO A 9 8.06 -11.67 -7.37
N GLU A 10 8.03 -11.32 -6.09
CA GLU A 10 6.80 -11.28 -5.31
C GLU A 10 5.76 -10.59 -6.17
N ARG A 11 4.77 -11.38 -6.63
CA ARG A 11 3.76 -10.87 -7.55
C ARG A 11 2.88 -9.99 -6.70
N VAL A 12 3.01 -8.69 -6.88
CA VAL A 12 2.02 -7.73 -6.38
C VAL A 12 0.66 -8.18 -6.91
N GLU A 13 -0.28 -8.45 -6.00
CA GLU A 13 -1.65 -8.74 -6.41
C GLU A 13 -2.20 -7.56 -7.24
N PRO A 14 -3.07 -7.83 -8.23
CA PRO A 14 -3.65 -6.76 -9.03
C PRO A 14 -4.36 -5.77 -8.11
N VAL A 15 -4.14 -4.47 -8.35
CA VAL A 15 -4.82 -3.41 -7.59
C VAL A 15 -6.33 -3.56 -7.79
N PRO A 16 -7.14 -3.48 -6.73
CA PRO A 16 -8.60 -3.54 -6.83
C PRO A 16 -9.14 -2.55 -7.87
N ASP A 17 -10.04 -3.02 -8.73
CA ASP A 17 -10.60 -2.21 -9.82
C ASP A 17 -11.47 -1.07 -9.27
N GLU A 18 -12.05 -1.26 -8.08
CA GLU A 18 -12.88 -0.29 -7.36
C GLU A 18 -12.11 0.97 -6.92
N LEU A 19 -10.77 0.91 -6.87
CA LEU A 19 -9.93 2.04 -6.46
C LEU A 19 -9.76 3.07 -7.59
N GLU A 20 -10.74 3.93 -7.85
CA GLU A 20 -10.67 4.88 -8.98
C GLU A 20 -9.58 5.97 -8.83
N SER A 21 -9.22 6.34 -7.59
CA SER A 21 -8.25 7.40 -7.34
C SER A 21 -6.81 6.93 -7.58
N ALA A 22 -6.08 7.60 -8.47
CA ALA A 22 -4.67 7.32 -8.72
C ALA A 22 -3.81 7.42 -7.45
N GLN A 23 -4.12 8.36 -6.55
CA GLN A 23 -3.43 8.48 -5.26
C GLN A 23 -3.74 7.30 -4.34
N ALA A 24 -4.99 6.83 -4.34
CA ALA A 24 -5.38 5.65 -3.57
C ALA A 24 -4.68 4.39 -4.08
N LYS A 25 -4.60 4.20 -5.40
CA LYS A 25 -3.83 3.09 -6.00
C LYS A 25 -2.36 3.11 -5.58
N LEU A 26 -1.72 4.30 -5.60
CA LEU A 26 -0.31 4.43 -5.21
C LEU A 26 -0.08 4.11 -3.73
N VAL A 27 -0.95 4.59 -2.84
CA VAL A 27 -0.90 4.26 -1.42
C VAL A 27 -1.09 2.76 -1.22
N TYR A 28 -2.11 2.16 -1.85
CA TYR A 28 -2.38 0.72 -1.78
C TYR A 28 -1.19 -0.12 -2.24
N ILE A 29 -0.65 0.13 -3.44
CA ILE A 29 0.51 -0.60 -3.97
C ILE A 29 1.72 -0.47 -3.04
N TYR A 30 1.95 0.72 -2.48
CA TYR A 30 3.06 0.91 -1.57
C TYR A 30 2.91 0.05 -0.31
N LEU A 31 1.71 0.01 0.27
CA LEU A 31 1.42 -0.83 1.44
C LEU A 31 1.57 -2.32 1.13
N GLU A 32 1.08 -2.76 -0.04
CA GLU A 32 1.19 -4.14 -0.50
C GLU A 32 2.66 -4.58 -0.65
N VAL A 33 3.47 -3.75 -1.33
CA VAL A 33 4.89 -4.06 -1.60
C VAL A 33 5.75 -3.94 -0.34
N ALA A 34 5.40 -3.05 0.59
CA ALA A 34 6.16 -2.81 1.81
C ALA A 34 5.73 -3.69 2.99
N ASP A 35 4.68 -4.52 2.84
CA ASP A 35 4.03 -5.24 3.94
C ASP A 35 3.59 -4.28 5.06
N GLY A 36 3.06 -3.13 4.64
CA GLY A 36 2.58 -2.05 5.50
C GLY A 36 3.54 -0.87 5.66
N ALA A 37 2.99 0.25 6.13
CA ALA A 37 3.75 1.48 6.36
C ALA A 37 3.07 2.45 7.34
N THR A 38 3.86 3.34 7.92
CA THR A 38 3.39 4.50 8.68
C THR A 38 2.99 5.67 7.76
N VAL A 39 2.21 6.62 8.27
CA VAL A 39 1.89 7.89 7.57
C VAL A 39 3.16 8.63 7.15
N ASP A 40 4.19 8.57 7.99
CA ASP A 40 5.45 9.28 7.80
C ASP A 40 6.29 8.65 6.68
N GLU A 41 6.27 7.33 6.55
CA GLU A 41 6.91 6.62 5.44
C GLU A 41 6.18 6.87 4.12
N LEU A 42 4.84 6.76 4.11
CA LEU A 42 4.01 7.07 2.95
C LEU A 42 4.22 8.52 2.46
N SER A 43 4.20 9.48 3.39
CA SER A 43 4.40 10.90 3.07
C SER A 43 5.77 11.14 2.43
N ARG A 44 6.83 10.52 2.96
CA ARG A 44 8.19 10.65 2.40
C ARG A 44 8.35 9.93 1.06
N ALA A 45 7.92 8.68 0.98
CA ALA A 45 8.12 7.84 -0.20
C ALA A 45 7.31 8.32 -1.40
N LEU A 46 6.07 8.74 -1.17
CA LEU A 46 5.16 9.19 -2.23
C LEU A 46 5.22 10.71 -2.45
N THR A 47 6.07 11.43 -1.70
CA THR A 47 6.16 12.90 -1.74
C THR A 47 4.79 13.58 -1.57
N MET A 48 3.95 12.99 -0.70
CA MET A 48 2.61 13.48 -0.39
C MET A 48 2.62 14.24 0.93
N LYS A 49 1.78 15.26 1.08
CA LYS A 49 1.60 15.90 2.39
C LYS A 49 0.92 14.92 3.34
N LYS A 50 1.29 14.94 4.62
CA LYS A 50 0.66 14.07 5.64
C LYS A 50 -0.86 14.16 5.66
N ILE A 51 -1.42 15.36 5.44
CA ILE A 51 -2.88 15.53 5.40
C ILE A 51 -3.53 14.80 4.21
N ASP A 52 -2.87 14.80 3.05
CA ASP A 52 -3.35 14.08 1.86
C ASP A 52 -3.25 12.57 2.09
N VAL A 53 -2.14 12.09 2.67
CA VAL A 53 -1.96 10.68 3.04
C VAL A 53 -3.04 10.22 4.02
N LEU A 54 -3.28 10.99 5.09
CA LEU A 54 -4.32 10.69 6.07
C LEU A 54 -5.72 10.66 5.44
N SER A 55 -6.01 11.58 4.52
CA SER A 55 -7.29 11.58 3.81
C SER A 55 -7.46 10.32 2.97
N VAL A 56 -6.42 9.92 2.23
CA VAL A 56 -6.46 8.71 1.39
C VAL A 56 -6.59 7.45 2.25
N LEU A 57 -5.82 7.33 3.33
CA LEU A 57 -5.89 6.19 4.25
C LEU A 57 -7.27 6.06 4.90
N ASN A 58 -7.88 7.17 5.30
CA ASN A 58 -9.25 7.15 5.85
C ASN A 58 -10.27 6.64 4.83
N SER A 59 -10.15 7.03 3.55
CA SER A 59 -11.00 6.48 2.48
C SER A 59 -10.78 4.99 2.30
N LEU A 60 -9.51 4.55 2.19
CA LEU A 60 -9.18 3.13 2.01
C LEU A 60 -9.66 2.25 3.17
N ILE A 61 -9.60 2.75 4.41
CA ILE A 61 -10.15 2.06 5.60
C ILE A 61 -11.66 2.00 5.54
N ALA A 62 -12.33 3.09 5.18
CA ALA A 62 -13.78 3.13 5.09
C ALA A 62 -14.33 2.14 4.04
N ASP A 63 -13.58 1.95 2.96
CA ASP A 63 -13.92 1.03 1.87
C ASP A 63 -13.39 -0.41 2.11
N GLY A 64 -12.61 -0.64 3.17
CA GLY A 64 -12.13 -1.97 3.57
C GLY A 64 -10.86 -2.47 2.86
N PHE A 65 -10.19 -1.63 2.06
CA PHE A 65 -8.97 -2.01 1.34
C PHE A 65 -7.71 -1.97 2.21
N VAL A 66 -7.74 -1.22 3.31
CA VAL A 66 -6.60 -1.02 4.22
C VAL A 66 -7.07 -1.15 5.65
N GLU A 67 -6.24 -1.75 6.48
CA GLU A 67 -6.45 -1.82 7.92
C GLU A 67 -5.40 -0.99 8.66
N LYS A 68 -5.80 -0.42 9.79
CA LYS A 68 -4.87 0.23 10.73
C LYS A 68 -4.57 -0.71 11.87
N THR A 69 -3.29 -1.06 12.00
CA THR A 69 -2.74 -1.78 13.16
C THR A 69 -2.19 -0.80 14.19
N ASP A 70 -1.69 -1.30 15.32
CA ASP A 70 -1.06 -0.48 16.35
C ASP A 70 0.18 0.28 15.85
N ALA A 71 0.88 -0.27 14.84
CA ALA A 71 2.15 0.27 14.36
C ALA A 71 2.08 0.89 12.95
N ALA A 72 1.19 0.42 12.09
CA ALA A 72 1.21 0.74 10.66
C ALA A 72 -0.17 0.59 10.01
N TYR A 73 -0.27 0.99 8.75
CA TYR A 73 -1.37 0.65 7.86
C TYR A 73 -0.93 -0.53 6.99
N VAL A 74 -1.81 -1.50 6.75
CA VAL A 74 -1.55 -2.71 5.95
C VAL A 74 -2.72 -2.91 4.98
N VAL A 75 -2.50 -3.62 3.87
CA VAL A 75 -3.61 -4.03 2.99
C VAL A 75 -4.55 -4.96 3.75
N GLY A 76 -5.86 -4.76 3.60
CA GLY A 76 -6.88 -5.60 4.21
C GLY A 76 -6.96 -6.98 3.54
N SER A 77 -7.16 -8.03 4.34
CA SER A 77 -7.25 -9.43 3.87
C SER A 77 -8.62 -9.80 3.30
#